data_AF-A0A9W9ZSK9-F1
#
_entry.id   AF-A0A9W9ZSK9-F1
#
_cell.length_a   1.000
_cell.length_b   1.000
_cell.length_c   1.000
_cell.angle_alpha   90.00
_cell.angle_beta   90.00
_cell.angle_gamma   90.00
#
_symmetry.space_group_name_H-M   'P 1'
#
loop_
_entity.id
_entity.type
_entity.pdbx_description
1 polymer ?
#
loop_
_entity_poly.entity_id
_entity_poly.type
_entity_poly.pdbx_seq_one_letter_code
_entity_poly.pdbx_strand_id
1 'polypeptide(L)'
;MELKIIEGKEHGCPVIFFLRRKRGVSDGKSIAVKTIAVDVRRRDDKSYEWKDFKVQARDDSHNSVCPLYRAYDPANFLVIHFSPNTPFDAVLKFLTSGVALRFNDHSAEEKFVFFGHSASQLRERTCVLYNEKQGSVADILSHFGNFERIQDVAKRAARIGLLFSTAKPACSIPEEHICVVADVERDKYNFTDGCGFISTECALLVTEKLNLETVYQDIKSPELPSVFQIRMKGCKGVLCHDPSLEQGIQIRPSMEKFTWSLEGPHLLGIVDKGFSRPNEFGSLNKQYIMLLSALGISDEVFLQKQEQFFMELQEITTSHEVAVKFLCANGEFELAEKLLKTGELDRKTKARLEQLRNRVREPQQSKPNPLHKAKKSAVLKLKIPVEKSRNVYGVCDPSGQLKPQTVFFQPTIRGVPTILNDTRVVVAKNPCYHPGTSGFCDALTFLNVVIS
;
A
#
# COMPACT_ATOMS: atom_id res chain seq x y z
N MET A 1 -16.46 -14.39 20.22
CA MET A 1 -17.34 -14.33 21.41
C MET A 1 -18.08 -13.00 21.35
N GLU A 2 -19.42 -13.00 21.45
CA GLU A 2 -20.21 -11.77 21.55
C GLU A 2 -19.98 -11.14 22.93
N LEU A 3 -19.70 -9.84 22.95
CA LEU A 3 -19.40 -9.09 24.16
C LEU A 3 -20.67 -8.42 24.66
N LYS A 4 -20.85 -8.41 25.98
CA LYS A 4 -21.96 -7.71 26.61
C LYS A 4 -21.70 -6.20 26.54
N ILE A 5 -22.68 -5.47 26.03
CA ILE A 5 -22.72 -4.01 26.00
C ILE A 5 -23.78 -3.55 26.99
N ILE A 6 -23.43 -2.62 27.87
CA ILE A 6 -24.37 -1.93 28.74
C ILE A 6 -24.19 -0.42 28.58
N GLU A 7 -25.24 0.34 28.86
CA GLU A 7 -25.15 1.79 28.91
C GLU A 7 -24.31 2.22 30.13
N GLY A 8 -23.28 3.02 29.90
CA GLY A 8 -22.40 3.55 30.94
C GLY A 8 -23.09 4.64 31.76
N LYS A 9 -22.62 4.83 33.00
CA LYS A 9 -23.16 5.85 33.91
C LYS A 9 -22.75 7.28 33.52
N GLU A 10 -21.67 7.42 32.74
CA GLU A 10 -21.17 8.71 32.25
C GLU A 10 -21.51 8.91 30.77
N HIS A 11 -22.22 10.01 30.48
CA HIS A 11 -22.39 10.61 29.14
C HIS A 11 -22.85 9.69 28.00
N GLY A 12 -23.61 8.63 28.30
CA GLY A 12 -24.14 7.74 27.27
C GLY A 12 -23.07 6.94 26.52
N CYS A 13 -21.86 6.82 27.06
CA CYS A 13 -20.79 5.97 26.52
C CYS A 13 -21.11 4.48 26.79
N PRO A 14 -20.97 3.57 25.81
CA PRO A 14 -21.20 2.14 26.03
C PRO A 14 -20.05 1.50 26.80
N VAL A 15 -20.38 0.67 27.79
CA VAL A 15 -19.41 -0.18 28.49
C VAL A 15 -19.43 -1.57 27.88
N ILE A 16 -18.27 -2.05 27.44
CA ILE A 16 -18.07 -3.36 26.83
C ILE A 16 -17.20 -4.22 27.74
N PHE A 17 -17.72 -5.38 28.12
CA PHE A 17 -16.95 -6.35 28.90
C PHE A 17 -15.98 -7.08 27.97
N PHE A 18 -14.68 -6.86 28.16
CA PHE A 18 -13.61 -7.40 27.31
C PHE A 18 -12.70 -8.32 28.14
N LEU A 19 -12.74 -9.63 27.92
CA LEU A 19 -11.89 -10.57 28.66
C LEU A 19 -10.42 -10.40 28.25
N ARG A 20 -9.52 -10.17 29.21
CA ARG A 20 -8.06 -10.21 28.95
C ARG A 20 -7.66 -11.64 28.57
N ARG A 21 -7.17 -11.83 27.35
CA ARG A 21 -6.49 -13.08 26.98
C ARG A 21 -5.03 -13.04 27.46
N LYS A 22 -4.48 -14.20 27.84
CA LYS A 22 -3.04 -14.34 28.12
C LYS A 22 -2.26 -13.95 26.86
N ARG A 23 -1.26 -13.07 26.99
CA ARG A 23 -0.37 -12.67 25.87
C ARG A 23 0.25 -13.94 25.28
N GLY A 24 -0.06 -14.23 24.02
CA GLY A 24 0.67 -15.23 23.25
C GLY A 24 2.07 -14.71 22.89
N VAL A 25 3.02 -15.61 22.69
CA VAL A 25 4.39 -15.29 22.28
C VAL A 25 4.34 -14.53 20.95
N SER A 26 4.89 -13.31 20.94
CA SER A 26 4.98 -12.47 19.74
C SER A 26 6.12 -13.00 18.86
N ASP A 27 5.79 -13.41 17.65
CA ASP A 27 6.76 -13.50 16.56
C ASP A 27 7.03 -12.05 16.13
N GLY A 28 8.24 -11.52 16.36
CA GLY A 28 8.59 -10.09 16.45
C GLY A 28 8.29 -9.18 15.23
N LYS A 29 7.46 -9.63 14.28
CA LYS A 29 6.94 -8.91 13.12
C LYS A 29 5.52 -8.36 13.30
N SER A 30 4.74 -8.86 14.27
CA SER A 30 3.36 -8.41 14.49
C SER A 30 3.08 -7.87 15.89
N ILE A 31 2.20 -6.87 15.93
CA ILE A 31 1.75 -6.23 17.16
C ILE A 31 0.33 -6.68 17.48
N ALA A 32 0.12 -7.07 18.74
CA ALA A 32 -1.21 -7.33 19.28
C ALA A 32 -1.87 -6.03 19.73
N VAL A 33 -2.89 -5.59 19.00
CA VAL A 33 -3.79 -4.50 19.40
C VAL A 33 -5.16 -5.13 19.66
N LYS A 34 -5.88 -4.65 20.69
CA LYS A 34 -7.24 -5.12 20.95
C LYS A 34 -8.11 -4.82 19.74
N THR A 35 -8.94 -5.77 19.33
CA THR A 35 -9.80 -5.62 18.14
C THR A 35 -11.22 -6.04 18.45
N ILE A 36 -12.18 -5.20 18.08
CA ILE A 36 -13.60 -5.51 18.13
C ILE A 36 -14.25 -5.37 16.75
N ALA A 37 -15.26 -6.19 16.51
CA ALA A 37 -16.17 -6.05 15.40
C ALA A 37 -17.53 -5.54 15.90
N VAL A 38 -18.08 -4.56 15.20
CA VAL A 38 -19.34 -3.88 15.53
C VAL A 38 -20.33 -4.09 14.40
N ASP A 39 -21.53 -4.54 14.74
CA ASP A 39 -22.68 -4.63 13.85
C ASP A 39 -23.94 -4.10 14.55
N VAL A 40 -25.03 -3.90 13.83
CA VAL A 40 -26.29 -3.40 14.41
C VAL A 40 -27.45 -4.30 13.98
N ARG A 41 -28.31 -4.64 14.94
CA ARG A 41 -29.49 -5.51 14.74
C ARG A 41 -30.60 -4.78 13.99
N ARG A 42 -30.89 -3.53 14.38
CA ARG A 42 -31.87 -2.65 13.72
C ARG A 42 -31.20 -1.85 12.61
N ARG A 43 -31.85 -1.67 11.45
CA ARG A 43 -31.23 -1.06 10.26
C ARG A 43 -31.96 0.17 9.72
N ASP A 44 -33.25 0.31 9.99
CA ASP A 44 -34.11 1.33 9.36
C ASP A 44 -34.40 2.54 10.27
N ASP A 45 -33.81 2.59 11.46
CA ASP A 45 -34.04 3.61 12.49
C ASP A 45 -32.82 4.51 12.65
N LYS A 46 -33.02 5.83 12.80
CA LYS A 46 -31.92 6.79 13.08
C LYS A 46 -31.63 6.92 14.58
N SER A 47 -32.48 6.37 15.44
CA SER A 47 -32.39 6.43 16.90
C SER A 47 -31.87 5.12 17.49
N TYR A 48 -30.56 4.87 17.34
CA TYR A 48 -29.94 3.66 17.90
C TYR A 48 -29.72 3.76 19.41
N GLU A 49 -30.07 2.69 20.11
CA GLU A 49 -29.74 2.44 21.50
C GLU A 49 -28.59 1.42 21.59
N TRP A 50 -27.85 1.41 22.70
CA TRP A 50 -26.69 0.50 22.85
C TRP A 50 -27.06 -0.99 22.80
N LYS A 51 -28.30 -1.34 23.15
CA LYS A 51 -28.85 -2.71 23.03
C LYS A 51 -28.96 -3.21 21.57
N ASP A 52 -28.95 -2.30 20.61
CA ASP A 52 -29.03 -2.63 19.18
C ASP A 52 -27.68 -3.05 18.60
N PHE A 53 -26.59 -2.66 19.26
CA PHE A 53 -25.24 -2.95 18.81
C PHE A 53 -24.87 -4.38 19.19
N LYS A 54 -24.27 -5.08 18.25
CA LYS A 54 -23.66 -6.39 18.43
C LYS A 54 -22.15 -6.22 18.34
N VAL A 55 -21.46 -6.42 19.47
CA VAL A 55 -20.00 -6.34 19.52
C VAL A 55 -19.40 -7.72 19.71
N GLN A 56 -18.33 -8.01 18.97
CA GLN A 56 -17.59 -9.27 19.10
C GLN A 56 -16.11 -8.98 19.25
N ALA A 57 -15.46 -9.59 20.25
CA ALA A 57 -14.00 -9.61 20.29
C ALA A 57 -13.48 -10.43 19.10
N ARG A 58 -12.43 -9.90 18.46
CA ARG A 58 -11.71 -10.57 17.38
C ARG A 58 -10.33 -10.96 17.86
N ASP A 59 -9.93 -12.17 17.48
CA ASP A 59 -8.55 -12.64 17.64
C ASP A 59 -7.77 -12.23 16.41
N ASP A 60 -7.05 -11.12 16.48
CA ASP A 60 -6.21 -10.70 15.36
C ASP A 60 -4.87 -10.18 15.89
N SER A 61 -3.93 -11.12 15.98
CA SER A 61 -2.54 -10.97 16.40
C SER A 61 -1.61 -10.34 15.34
N HIS A 62 -2.14 -9.64 14.34
CA HIS A 62 -1.36 -9.27 13.15
C HIS A 62 -1.53 -7.82 12.67
N ASN A 63 -1.58 -6.85 13.59
CA ASN A 63 -1.37 -5.46 13.18
C ASN A 63 0.11 -5.28 12.81
N SER A 64 0.38 -4.64 11.67
CA SER A 64 1.76 -4.34 11.31
C SER A 64 2.27 -3.15 12.11
N VAL A 65 3.57 -3.14 12.40
CA VAL A 65 4.23 -2.02 13.05
C VAL A 65 4.07 -0.75 12.21
N CYS A 66 3.66 0.35 12.84
CA CYS A 66 3.51 1.67 12.24
C CYS A 66 4.13 2.74 13.17
N PRO A 67 4.34 3.99 12.71
CA PRO A 67 4.88 5.06 13.54
C PRO A 67 4.20 5.21 14.90
N LEU A 68 2.86 5.13 14.93
CA LEU A 68 2.09 5.24 16.17
C LEU A 68 2.48 4.17 17.21
N TYR A 69 2.52 2.91 16.78
CA TYR A 69 2.81 1.77 17.66
C TYR A 69 4.30 1.60 18.00
N ARG A 70 5.18 2.38 17.38
CA ARG A 70 6.60 2.46 17.79
C ARG A 70 6.80 3.43 18.95
N ALA A 71 6.03 4.51 18.99
CA ALA A 71 6.15 5.53 20.02
C ALA A 71 5.26 5.27 21.25
N TYR A 72 4.15 4.53 21.09
CA TYR A 72 3.19 4.29 22.16
C TYR A 72 2.86 2.81 22.32
N ASP A 73 2.61 2.39 23.56
CA ASP A 73 2.21 1.01 23.86
C ASP A 73 0.91 0.64 23.10
N PRO A 74 0.96 -0.36 22.21
CA PRO A 74 -0.22 -0.91 21.52
C PRO A 74 -1.38 -1.29 22.43
N ALA A 75 -1.11 -1.59 23.71
CA ALA A 75 -2.13 -1.86 24.72
C ALA A 75 -3.04 -0.67 25.00
N ASN A 76 -2.67 0.55 24.62
CA ASN A 76 -3.50 1.75 24.79
C ASN A 76 -4.41 2.03 23.58
N PHE A 77 -4.41 1.15 22.58
CA PHE A 77 -5.24 1.29 21.38
C PHE A 77 -6.27 0.17 21.25
N LEU A 78 -7.33 0.47 20.51
CA LEU A 78 -8.43 -0.43 20.17
C LEU A 78 -8.76 -0.26 18.68
N VAL A 79 -8.68 -1.34 17.91
CA VAL A 79 -9.10 -1.37 16.51
C VAL A 79 -10.57 -1.76 16.44
N ILE A 80 -11.34 -1.03 15.63
CA ILE A 80 -12.76 -1.29 15.42
C ILE A 80 -13.01 -1.62 13.96
N HIS A 81 -13.71 -2.73 13.72
CA HIS A 81 -14.23 -3.11 12.41
C HIS A 81 -15.75 -2.95 12.40
N PHE A 82 -16.27 -2.05 11.57
CA PHE A 82 -17.71 -1.96 11.34
C PHE A 82 -18.13 -2.93 10.24
N SER A 83 -19.23 -3.65 10.48
CA SER A 83 -19.87 -4.48 9.46
C SER A 83 -20.19 -3.65 8.21
N PRO A 84 -20.08 -4.21 6.98
CA PRO A 84 -20.42 -3.50 5.74
C PRO A 84 -21.85 -2.93 5.72
N ASN A 85 -22.74 -3.52 6.51
CA ASN A 85 -24.14 -3.13 6.60
C ASN A 85 -24.44 -2.17 7.75
N THR A 86 -23.45 -1.80 8.57
CA THR A 86 -23.65 -0.83 9.64
C THR A 86 -24.00 0.54 9.05
N PRO A 87 -25.15 1.13 9.41
CA PRO A 87 -25.58 2.44 8.91
C PRO A 87 -24.71 3.58 9.43
N PHE A 88 -24.67 4.69 8.69
CA PHE A 88 -23.84 5.86 9.02
C PHE A 88 -24.14 6.41 10.42
N ASP A 89 -25.42 6.58 10.77
CA ASP A 89 -25.82 7.16 12.06
C ASP A 89 -25.38 6.27 13.25
N ALA A 90 -25.35 4.95 13.06
CA ALA A 90 -24.83 4.03 14.07
C ALA A 90 -23.31 4.15 14.22
N VAL A 91 -22.57 4.26 13.11
CA VAL A 91 -21.12 4.49 13.15
C VAL A 91 -20.82 5.82 13.83
N LEU A 92 -21.56 6.88 13.47
CA LEU A 92 -21.39 8.21 14.05
C LEU A 92 -21.61 8.18 15.55
N LYS A 93 -22.76 7.65 16.02
CA LYS A 93 -23.06 7.51 17.46
C LYS A 93 -21.94 6.76 18.20
N PHE A 94 -21.47 5.65 17.63
CA PHE A 94 -20.43 4.84 18.23
C PHE A 94 -19.10 5.60 18.35
N LEU A 95 -18.69 6.33 17.31
CA LEU A 95 -17.41 7.06 17.29
C LEU A 95 -17.44 8.35 18.12
N THR A 96 -18.57 9.07 18.16
CA THR A 96 -18.70 10.30 18.95
C THR A 96 -18.80 10.03 20.45
N SER A 97 -19.42 8.91 20.83
CA SER A 97 -19.57 8.54 22.26
C SER A 97 -18.30 7.91 22.83
N GLY A 98 -17.44 7.34 21.98
CA GLY A 98 -16.35 6.49 22.40
C GLY A 98 -16.83 5.15 22.95
N VAL A 99 -15.96 4.43 23.64
CA VAL A 99 -16.23 3.12 24.24
C VAL A 99 -15.49 2.99 25.57
N ALA A 100 -16.17 2.57 26.62
CA ALA A 100 -15.52 2.13 27.85
C ALA A 100 -15.28 0.61 27.82
N LEU A 101 -14.05 0.16 28.00
CA LEU A 101 -13.74 -1.26 28.21
C LEU A 101 -13.66 -1.56 29.70
N ARG A 102 -14.29 -2.66 30.12
CA ARG A 102 -14.17 -3.22 31.47
C ARG A 102 -13.68 -4.66 31.37
N PHE A 103 -12.63 -5.02 32.11
CA PHE A 103 -11.97 -6.33 31.97
C PHE A 103 -12.46 -7.39 32.96
N ASN A 104 -12.89 -6.96 34.14
CA ASN A 104 -13.57 -7.76 35.16
C ASN A 104 -14.51 -6.87 35.98
N ASP A 105 -15.40 -7.45 36.79
CA ASP A 105 -16.42 -6.71 37.53
C ASP A 105 -15.85 -5.71 38.56
N HIS A 106 -14.59 -5.89 38.97
CA HIS A 106 -13.90 -5.03 39.94
C HIS A 106 -12.90 -4.05 39.29
N SER A 107 -12.72 -4.10 37.96
CA SER A 107 -11.75 -3.27 37.25
C SER A 107 -12.35 -1.91 36.91
N ALA A 108 -11.52 -0.88 37.02
CA ALA A 108 -11.87 0.44 36.52
C ALA A 108 -12.11 0.40 35.01
N GLU A 109 -13.09 1.16 34.55
CA GLU A 109 -13.34 1.35 33.13
C GLU A 109 -12.18 2.11 32.47
N GLU A 110 -11.83 1.69 31.25
CA GLU A 110 -10.88 2.39 30.39
C GLU A 110 -11.62 2.98 29.21
N LYS A 111 -11.64 4.31 29.10
CA LYS A 111 -12.37 5.02 28.04
C LYS A 111 -11.49 5.17 26.81
N PHE A 112 -11.98 4.63 25.70
CA PHE A 112 -11.38 4.69 24.38
C PHE A 112 -12.16 5.66 23.50
N VAL A 113 -11.49 6.62 22.88
CA VAL A 113 -12.10 7.62 21.98
C VAL A 113 -11.47 7.58 20.60
N PHE A 114 -12.18 8.09 19.60
CA PHE A 114 -11.71 8.06 18.22
C PHE A 114 -10.36 8.77 18.07
N PHE A 115 -9.39 8.07 17.47
CA PHE A 115 -8.05 8.59 17.24
C PHE A 115 -7.80 8.86 15.75
N GLY A 116 -8.10 7.89 14.89
CA GLY A 116 -7.96 8.10 13.44
C GLY A 116 -8.05 6.82 12.60
N HIS A 117 -7.72 6.95 11.32
CA HIS A 117 -7.68 5.84 10.37
C HIS A 117 -6.66 6.12 9.25
N SER A 118 -6.10 5.06 8.66
CA SER A 118 -5.45 5.12 7.35
C SER A 118 -6.47 5.08 6.21
N ALA A 119 -6.02 5.34 4.99
CA ALA A 119 -6.85 5.18 3.79
C ALA A 119 -7.28 3.72 3.56
N SER A 120 -6.48 2.72 3.95
CA SER A 120 -6.88 1.31 3.82
C SER A 120 -7.92 0.95 4.85
N GLN A 121 -7.70 1.34 6.11
CA GLN A 121 -8.66 1.14 7.18
C GLN A 121 -10.01 1.76 6.83
N LEU A 122 -10.05 2.99 6.29
CA LEU A 122 -11.31 3.60 5.86
C LEU A 122 -12.05 2.78 4.79
N ARG A 123 -11.35 2.26 3.77
CA ARG A 123 -11.94 1.38 2.74
C ARG A 123 -12.45 0.06 3.32
N GLU A 124 -11.79 -0.42 4.38
CA GLU A 124 -12.13 -1.65 5.09
C GLU A 124 -13.15 -1.42 6.21
N ARG A 125 -13.67 -0.18 6.37
CA ARG A 125 -14.55 0.23 7.47
C ARG A 125 -13.96 -0.05 8.85
N THR A 126 -12.66 0.19 8.97
CA THR A 126 -11.86 0.02 10.17
C THR A 126 -11.36 1.37 10.66
N CYS A 127 -11.18 1.53 11.97
CA CYS A 127 -10.52 2.69 12.57
C CYS A 127 -9.82 2.34 13.89
N VAL A 128 -9.08 3.29 14.45
CA VAL A 128 -8.36 3.15 15.72
C VAL A 128 -8.94 4.13 16.74
N LEU A 129 -9.21 3.60 17.93
CA LEU A 129 -9.51 4.36 19.14
C LEU A 129 -8.32 4.29 20.11
N TYR A 130 -8.25 5.27 21.00
CA TYR A 130 -7.16 5.48 21.95
C TYR A 130 -7.68 5.69 23.37
N ASN A 131 -6.97 5.14 24.34
CA ASN A 131 -7.30 5.25 25.77
C ASN A 131 -6.98 6.65 26.31
N GLU A 132 -8.00 7.44 26.65
CA GLU A 132 -7.85 8.82 27.16
C GLU A 132 -7.08 8.91 28.48
N LYS A 133 -6.91 7.82 29.23
CA LYS A 133 -6.10 7.81 30.47
C LYS A 133 -4.64 8.19 30.24
N GLN A 134 -4.17 8.09 29.01
CA GLN A 134 -2.78 8.31 28.64
C GLN A 134 -2.53 9.74 28.12
N GLY A 135 -3.55 10.60 28.12
CA GLY A 135 -3.51 11.96 27.59
C GLY A 135 -4.67 12.21 26.62
N SER A 136 -4.86 13.47 26.21
CA SER A 136 -5.82 13.76 25.15
C SER A 136 -5.28 13.32 23.79
N VAL A 137 -6.17 13.07 22.83
CA VAL A 137 -5.76 12.77 21.45
C VAL A 137 -4.90 13.90 20.87
N ALA A 138 -5.20 15.15 21.21
CA ALA A 138 -4.43 16.31 20.77
C ALA A 138 -2.98 16.27 21.27
N ASP A 139 -2.78 15.92 22.54
CA ASP A 139 -1.43 15.82 23.15
C ASP A 139 -0.59 14.78 22.42
N ILE A 140 -1.17 13.61 22.16
CA ILE A 140 -0.48 12.50 21.48
C ILE A 140 -0.12 12.86 20.04
N LEU A 141 -1.02 13.54 19.33
CA LEU A 141 -0.76 14.02 17.98
C LEU A 141 0.34 15.10 17.96
N SER A 142 0.37 15.98 18.97
CA SER A 142 1.35 17.05 19.10
C SER A 142 2.80 16.54 19.19
N HIS A 143 2.98 15.35 19.80
CA HIS A 143 4.28 14.68 19.87
C HIS A 143 4.80 14.27 18.48
N PHE A 144 3.93 13.95 17.52
CA PHE A 144 4.36 13.59 16.17
C PHE A 144 4.51 14.81 15.25
N GLY A 145 3.66 15.81 15.40
CA GLY A 145 3.64 16.96 14.51
C GLY A 145 2.51 17.94 14.81
N ASN A 146 2.58 19.11 14.19
CA ASN A 146 1.53 20.12 14.30
C ASN A 146 0.42 19.88 13.26
N PHE A 147 -0.59 19.10 13.64
CA PHE A 147 -1.76 18.83 12.80
C PHE A 147 -2.81 19.97 12.83
N GLU A 148 -2.75 20.87 13.82
CA GLU A 148 -3.69 21.99 13.97
C GLU A 148 -3.54 23.04 12.88
N ARG A 149 -2.33 23.18 12.32
CA ARG A 149 -2.06 24.04 11.15
C ARG A 149 -2.84 23.59 9.90
N ILE A 150 -3.33 22.34 9.85
CA ILE A 150 -4.07 21.79 8.72
C ILE A 150 -5.57 22.02 8.96
N GLN A 151 -6.08 23.14 8.44
CA GLN A 151 -7.48 23.57 8.63
C GLN A 151 -8.49 22.64 7.94
N ASP A 152 -8.13 22.09 6.78
CA ASP A 152 -8.99 21.16 6.04
C ASP A 152 -9.08 19.81 6.78
N VAL A 153 -10.27 19.46 7.24
CA VAL A 153 -10.53 18.27 8.06
C VAL A 153 -10.17 16.98 7.33
N ALA A 154 -10.47 16.88 6.03
CA ALA A 154 -10.19 15.69 5.23
C ALA A 154 -8.68 15.51 5.02
N LYS A 155 -7.97 16.60 4.71
CA LYS A 155 -6.50 16.60 4.61
C LYS A 155 -5.87 16.26 5.96
N ARG A 156 -6.34 16.85 7.05
CA ARG A 156 -5.84 16.60 8.42
C ARG A 156 -6.01 15.13 8.79
N ALA A 157 -7.19 14.56 8.60
CA ALA A 157 -7.45 13.13 8.81
C ALA A 157 -6.52 12.25 7.97
N ALA A 158 -6.28 12.61 6.70
CA ALA A 158 -5.36 11.90 5.83
C ALA A 158 -3.89 11.98 6.32
N ARG A 159 -3.47 13.09 6.94
CA ARG A 159 -2.11 13.25 7.51
C ARG A 159 -1.93 12.48 8.81
N ILE A 160 -2.89 12.55 9.73
CA ILE A 160 -2.94 11.68 10.91
C ILE A 160 -2.91 10.21 10.46
N GLY A 161 -3.63 9.91 9.37
CA GLY A 161 -3.65 8.61 8.72
C GLY A 161 -2.27 8.04 8.33
N LEU A 162 -1.25 8.89 8.15
CA LEU A 162 0.12 8.46 7.84
C LEU A 162 0.80 7.79 9.04
N LEU A 163 0.37 8.09 10.27
CA LEU A 163 0.89 7.47 11.51
C LEU A 163 0.53 5.98 11.62
N PHE A 164 -0.51 5.53 10.91
CA PHE A 164 -0.88 4.11 10.80
C PHE A 164 -0.30 3.44 9.56
N SER A 165 0.46 4.17 8.72
CA SER A 165 1.02 3.59 7.51
C SER A 165 2.09 2.59 7.87
N THR A 166 1.93 1.38 7.35
CA THR A 166 2.87 0.29 7.54
C THR A 166 4.02 0.45 6.55
N ALA A 167 5.24 0.34 7.06
CA ALA A 167 6.46 0.38 6.27
C ALA A 167 7.53 -0.46 6.98
N LYS A 168 8.29 -1.24 6.21
CA LYS A 168 9.38 -2.05 6.73
C LYS A 168 10.53 -1.12 7.13
N PRO A 169 11.00 -1.17 8.38
CA PRO A 169 12.16 -0.40 8.80
C PRO A 169 13.38 -0.86 7.99
N ALA A 170 14.06 0.08 7.31
CA ALA A 170 15.30 -0.22 6.59
C ALA A 170 16.52 0.26 7.40
N CYS A 171 16.72 1.57 7.51
CA CYS A 171 17.84 2.13 8.26
C CYS A 171 17.44 3.43 8.96
N SER A 172 18.20 3.84 9.96
CA SER A 172 18.05 5.14 10.61
C SER A 172 18.98 6.14 9.93
N ILE A 173 18.45 7.26 9.46
CA ILE A 173 19.21 8.32 8.79
C ILE A 173 19.45 9.44 9.81
N PRO A 174 20.71 9.83 10.08
CA PRO A 174 21.04 11.00 10.87
C PRO A 174 20.49 12.28 10.22
N GLU A 175 20.21 13.32 11.02
CA GLU A 175 19.59 14.55 10.49
C GLU A 175 20.52 15.26 9.49
N GLU A 176 21.83 15.23 9.77
CA GLU A 176 22.90 15.75 8.91
C GLU A 176 23.00 15.04 7.55
N HIS A 177 22.43 13.84 7.42
CA HIS A 177 22.39 13.07 6.17
C HIS A 177 21.03 13.20 5.45
N ILE A 178 20.15 14.09 5.92
CA ILE A 178 18.88 14.44 5.28
C ILE A 178 19.01 15.86 4.73
N CYS A 179 19.23 15.96 3.42
CA CYS A 179 19.29 17.24 2.73
C CYS A 179 17.90 17.61 2.18
N VAL A 180 17.46 18.85 2.37
CA VAL A 180 16.22 19.36 1.77
C VAL A 180 16.57 20.19 0.54
N VAL A 181 16.08 19.76 -0.63
CA VAL A 181 16.26 20.46 -1.90
C VAL A 181 14.92 21.04 -2.38
N ALA A 182 14.95 22.23 -2.98
CA ALA A 182 13.73 22.89 -3.45
C ALA A 182 13.02 22.08 -4.54
N ASP A 183 11.70 22.11 -4.59
CA ASP A 183 10.96 21.56 -5.73
C ASP A 183 11.28 22.31 -7.03
N VAL A 184 11.30 21.59 -8.14
CA VAL A 184 11.44 22.21 -9.47
C VAL A 184 10.04 22.60 -9.94
N GLU A 185 9.73 23.88 -9.80
CA GLU A 185 8.46 24.46 -10.21
C GLU A 185 8.65 25.27 -11.50
N ARG A 186 7.74 25.09 -12.46
CA ARG A 186 7.64 25.95 -13.65
C ARG A 186 6.19 26.37 -13.81
N ASP A 187 5.98 27.69 -13.91
CA ASP A 187 4.66 28.32 -13.85
C ASP A 187 3.88 27.89 -12.59
N LYS A 188 2.80 27.13 -12.76
CA LYS A 188 1.93 26.64 -11.69
C LYS A 188 2.06 25.14 -11.41
N TYR A 189 3.07 24.49 -12.01
CA TYR A 189 3.24 23.05 -11.94
C TYR A 189 4.55 22.68 -11.25
N ASN A 190 4.47 21.71 -10.34
CA ASN A 190 5.61 21.11 -9.68
C ASN A 190 6.02 19.84 -10.45
N PHE A 191 7.26 19.79 -10.93
CA PHE A 191 7.81 18.71 -11.76
C PHE A 191 8.52 17.63 -10.95
N THR A 192 8.68 17.84 -9.64
CA THR A 192 9.36 16.95 -8.70
C THR A 192 8.47 16.50 -7.54
N ASP A 193 7.14 16.67 -7.66
CA ASP A 193 6.18 16.39 -6.59
C ASP A 193 6.34 14.97 -6.05
N GLY A 194 6.83 14.88 -4.81
CA GLY A 194 7.00 13.62 -4.12
C GLY A 194 8.24 12.81 -4.54
N CYS A 195 9.20 13.39 -5.26
CA CYS A 195 10.40 12.71 -5.75
C CYS A 195 11.69 13.31 -5.16
N GLY A 196 12.41 12.50 -4.38
CA GLY A 196 13.73 12.81 -3.84
C GLY A 196 14.80 11.84 -4.34
N PHE A 197 15.99 11.89 -3.72
CA PHE A 197 17.13 11.05 -4.09
C PHE A 197 17.71 10.28 -2.90
N ILE A 198 18.34 9.15 -3.18
CA ILE A 198 19.05 8.31 -2.20
C ILE A 198 20.45 7.97 -2.74
N SER A 199 21.47 8.09 -1.90
CA SER A 199 22.84 7.76 -2.27
C SER A 199 23.00 6.26 -2.51
N THR A 200 24.06 5.88 -3.24
CA THR A 200 24.39 4.47 -3.47
C THR A 200 24.58 3.71 -2.15
N GLU A 201 25.32 4.29 -1.21
CA GLU A 201 25.56 3.69 0.11
C GLU A 201 24.24 3.39 0.84
N CYS A 202 23.36 4.39 0.92
CA CYS A 202 22.09 4.24 1.62
C CYS A 202 21.16 3.25 0.91
N ALA A 203 21.12 3.26 -0.43
CA ALA A 203 20.35 2.31 -1.22
C ALA A 203 20.80 0.85 -1.02
N LEU A 204 22.12 0.61 -0.93
CA LEU A 204 22.67 -0.71 -0.63
C LEU A 204 22.28 -1.18 0.77
N LEU A 205 22.40 -0.32 1.79
CA LEU A 205 21.96 -0.62 3.16
C LEU A 205 20.47 -0.99 3.22
N VAL A 206 19.62 -0.26 2.48
CA VAL A 206 18.20 -0.58 2.38
C VAL A 206 17.97 -1.93 1.70
N THR A 207 18.72 -2.21 0.63
CA THR A 207 18.65 -3.47 -0.13
C THR A 207 19.01 -4.66 0.75
N GLU A 208 20.11 -4.57 1.49
CA GLU A 208 20.57 -5.58 2.44
C GLU A 208 19.56 -5.79 3.56
N LYS A 209 19.11 -4.72 4.22
CA LYS A 209 18.18 -4.86 5.34
C LYS A 209 16.87 -5.55 4.95
N LEU A 210 16.41 -5.27 3.74
CA LEU A 210 15.18 -5.84 3.21
C LEU A 210 15.36 -7.22 2.56
N ASN A 211 16.59 -7.77 2.59
CA ASN A 211 16.98 -9.04 1.98
C ASN A 211 16.58 -9.09 0.49
N LEU A 212 16.94 -8.04 -0.26
CA LEU A 212 16.58 -7.86 -1.67
C LEU A 212 17.68 -8.30 -2.63
N GLU A 213 18.86 -8.68 -2.14
CA GLU A 213 20.03 -9.04 -2.94
C GLU A 213 19.70 -10.15 -3.93
N THR A 214 18.96 -11.17 -3.50
CA THR A 214 18.53 -12.28 -4.38
C THR A 214 17.63 -11.83 -5.53
N VAL A 215 16.92 -10.71 -5.39
CA VAL A 215 16.07 -10.14 -6.45
C VAL A 215 16.93 -9.50 -7.55
N TYR A 216 18.15 -9.08 -7.23
CA TYR A 216 19.03 -8.30 -8.09
C TYR A 216 20.32 -9.02 -8.49
N GLN A 217 20.62 -10.17 -7.90
CA GLN A 217 21.89 -10.91 -8.05
C GLN A 217 22.32 -11.21 -9.49
N ASP A 218 21.38 -11.40 -10.42
CA ASP A 218 21.68 -11.71 -11.83
C ASP A 218 21.54 -10.48 -12.75
N ILE A 219 21.33 -9.29 -12.19
CA ILE A 219 21.15 -8.05 -12.96
C ILE A 219 22.52 -7.38 -13.15
N LYS A 220 22.93 -7.23 -14.42
CA LYS A 220 24.28 -6.78 -14.79
C LYS A 220 24.75 -5.44 -14.20
N SER A 221 23.84 -4.54 -13.82
CA SER A 221 24.09 -3.32 -13.02
C SER A 221 22.87 -2.36 -13.14
N PRO A 222 22.51 -1.59 -12.08
CA PRO A 222 22.99 -1.75 -10.71
C PRO A 222 22.24 -2.89 -10.00
N GLU A 223 22.92 -3.60 -9.08
CA GLU A 223 22.35 -4.72 -8.31
C GLU A 223 21.47 -4.22 -7.13
N LEU A 224 20.70 -3.16 -7.37
CA LEU A 224 19.83 -2.55 -6.38
C LEU A 224 18.58 -1.93 -7.04
N PRO A 225 17.52 -1.67 -6.26
CA PRO A 225 16.36 -0.93 -6.76
C PRO A 225 16.73 0.52 -7.16
N SER A 226 16.38 0.91 -8.38
CA SER A 226 16.50 2.31 -8.84
C SER A 226 15.55 3.27 -8.10
N VAL A 227 14.45 2.78 -7.53
CA VAL A 227 13.46 3.61 -6.83
C VAL A 227 12.97 2.91 -5.57
N PHE A 228 12.83 3.67 -4.49
CA PHE A 228 12.24 3.24 -3.23
C PHE A 228 11.06 4.14 -2.85
N GLN A 229 9.89 3.56 -2.58
CA GLN A 229 8.75 4.27 -2.02
C GLN A 229 8.86 4.31 -0.50
N ILE A 230 8.99 5.52 0.02
CA ILE A 230 9.39 5.73 1.41
C ILE A 230 8.29 6.30 2.29
N ARG A 231 8.47 6.08 3.60
CA ARG A 231 7.83 6.77 4.71
C ARG A 231 8.88 7.08 5.75
N MET A 232 9.08 8.36 6.04
CA MET A 232 10.01 8.83 7.05
C MET A 232 9.46 10.13 7.62
N LYS A 233 9.40 10.30 8.94
CA LYS A 233 8.76 11.48 9.57
C LYS A 233 7.32 11.70 9.04
N GLY A 234 6.97 12.95 8.73
CA GLY A 234 5.79 13.33 7.95
C GLY A 234 5.99 13.29 6.43
N CYS A 235 7.13 12.79 5.93
CA CYS A 235 7.42 12.68 4.51
C CYS A 235 6.85 11.40 3.87
N LYS A 236 6.30 11.57 2.66
CA LYS A 236 5.85 10.48 1.78
C LYS A 236 6.25 10.81 0.35
N GLY A 237 6.85 9.85 -0.32
CA GLY A 237 7.22 9.98 -1.72
C GLY A 237 8.00 8.77 -2.21
N VAL A 238 8.81 9.00 -3.22
CA VAL A 238 9.81 8.07 -3.73
C VAL A 238 11.20 8.70 -3.63
N LEU A 239 12.21 7.87 -3.40
CA LEU A 239 13.61 8.22 -3.55
C LEU A 239 14.16 7.47 -4.75
N CYS A 240 14.65 8.21 -5.75
CA CYS A 240 15.38 7.65 -6.87
C CYS A 240 16.85 7.50 -6.49
N HIS A 241 17.47 6.38 -6.86
CA HIS A 241 18.91 6.21 -6.71
C HIS A 241 19.64 7.26 -7.55
N ASP A 242 20.56 7.99 -6.92
CA ASP A 242 21.43 8.96 -7.57
C ASP A 242 22.89 8.62 -7.22
N PRO A 243 23.68 8.10 -8.18
CA PRO A 243 25.09 7.80 -7.96
C PRO A 243 25.96 9.01 -7.64
N SER A 244 25.51 10.23 -7.98
CA SER A 244 26.25 11.47 -7.71
C SER A 244 26.06 12.00 -6.29
N LEU A 245 25.06 11.51 -5.56
CA LEU A 245 24.83 11.87 -4.18
C LEU A 245 25.82 11.13 -3.29
N GLU A 246 26.70 11.88 -2.62
CA GLU A 246 27.78 11.33 -1.78
C GLU A 246 27.24 10.42 -0.67
N GLN A 247 26.26 10.90 0.11
CA GLN A 247 25.71 10.15 1.25
C GLN A 247 24.26 10.56 1.57
N GLY A 248 23.56 9.69 2.30
CA GLY A 248 22.24 9.97 2.84
C GLY A 248 21.13 10.07 1.78
N ILE A 249 20.21 11.01 2.00
CA ILE A 249 19.03 11.22 1.15
C ILE A 249 18.80 12.72 0.90
N GLN A 250 18.19 13.02 -0.24
CA GLN A 250 17.63 14.32 -0.55
C GLN A 250 16.10 14.24 -0.59
N ILE A 251 15.44 15.07 0.19
CA ILE A 251 13.97 15.19 0.23
C ILE A 251 13.54 16.57 -0.27
N ARG A 252 12.27 16.72 -0.65
CA ARG A 252 11.70 17.97 -1.15
C ARG A 252 10.52 18.44 -0.29
N PRO A 253 10.21 19.75 -0.26
CA PRO A 253 9.03 20.29 0.42
C PRO A 253 7.74 19.56 0.04
N SER A 254 7.55 19.24 -1.25
CA SER A 254 6.39 18.47 -1.73
C SER A 254 6.26 17.10 -1.08
N MET A 255 7.34 16.48 -0.60
CA MET A 255 7.28 15.20 0.10
C MET A 255 6.77 15.33 1.53
N GLU A 256 7.02 16.47 2.18
CA GLU A 256 6.62 16.74 3.56
C GLU A 256 5.11 17.01 3.63
N LYS A 257 4.38 16.12 4.29
CA LYS A 257 2.92 16.19 4.36
C LYS A 257 2.41 16.87 5.64
N PHE A 258 3.27 16.94 6.66
CA PHE A 258 3.12 17.69 7.91
C PHE A 258 4.50 17.80 8.58
N THR A 259 4.72 18.87 9.35
CA THR A 259 5.96 19.07 10.10
C THR A 259 6.08 18.05 11.22
N TRP A 260 7.23 17.39 11.27
CA TRP A 260 7.53 16.37 12.27
C TRP A 260 8.25 16.96 13.47
N SER A 261 7.83 16.59 14.68
CA SER A 261 8.33 17.22 15.92
C SER A 261 9.43 16.44 16.65
N LEU A 262 9.56 15.11 16.43
CA LEU A 262 10.55 14.31 17.15
C LEU A 262 11.94 14.48 16.55
N GLU A 263 12.97 14.50 17.40
CA GLU A 263 14.38 14.57 17.00
C GLU A 263 14.89 13.27 16.36
N GLY A 264 16.02 13.38 15.64
CA GLY A 264 16.66 12.28 14.93
C GLY A 264 17.47 11.33 15.84
N PRO A 265 18.01 10.23 15.28
CA PRO A 265 17.97 9.84 13.87
C PRO A 265 16.60 9.28 13.44
N HIS A 266 16.29 9.38 12.15
CA HIS A 266 14.97 9.05 11.62
C HIS A 266 14.94 7.74 10.87
N LEU A 267 14.03 6.86 11.29
CA LEU A 267 13.84 5.58 10.65
C LEU A 267 13.23 5.75 9.24
N LEU A 268 14.02 5.38 8.22
CA LEU A 268 13.57 5.25 6.85
C LEU A 268 12.76 3.95 6.71
N GLY A 269 11.45 4.11 6.46
CA GLY A 269 10.55 3.00 6.19
C GLY A 269 10.31 2.83 4.70
N ILE A 270 10.41 1.59 4.20
CA ILE A 270 10.05 1.25 2.82
C ILE A 270 8.66 0.61 2.80
N VAL A 271 7.78 1.10 1.93
CA VAL A 271 6.43 0.54 1.76
C VAL A 271 6.52 -0.91 1.28
N ASP A 272 5.59 -1.79 1.66
CA ASP A 272 5.63 -3.18 1.20
C ASP A 272 5.53 -3.26 -0.33
N LYS A 273 6.49 -3.96 -0.94
CA LYS A 273 6.73 -3.96 -2.41
C LYS A 273 6.92 -2.56 -3.02
N GLY A 274 7.19 -1.57 -2.18
CA GLY A 274 7.43 -0.17 -2.51
C GLY A 274 8.85 0.06 -3.02
N PHE A 275 9.29 -0.68 -4.03
CA PHE A 275 10.58 -0.48 -4.68
C PHE A 275 10.47 -0.93 -6.13
N SER A 276 11.27 -0.35 -7.03
CA SER A 276 11.37 -0.81 -8.42
C SER A 276 11.75 -2.29 -8.45
N ARG A 277 11.36 -3.05 -9.48
CA ARG A 277 11.71 -4.48 -9.58
C ARG A 277 12.05 -4.86 -11.01
N PRO A 278 13.01 -5.76 -11.22
CA PRO A 278 13.25 -6.34 -12.53
C PRO A 278 12.07 -7.22 -12.96
N ASN A 279 11.90 -7.38 -14.27
CA ASN A 279 10.96 -8.33 -14.88
C ASN A 279 9.47 -8.15 -14.50
N GLU A 280 9.06 -6.97 -14.00
CA GLU A 280 7.68 -6.73 -13.60
C GLU A 280 6.77 -6.42 -14.81
N PHE A 281 5.90 -7.37 -15.18
CA PHE A 281 4.98 -7.19 -16.28
C PHE A 281 3.74 -6.35 -15.92
N GLY A 282 3.37 -5.46 -16.83
CA GLY A 282 2.06 -4.84 -16.83
C GLY A 282 0.98 -5.80 -17.34
N SER A 283 -0.28 -5.38 -17.21
CA SER A 283 -1.42 -6.17 -17.67
C SER A 283 -2.56 -5.30 -18.15
N LEU A 284 -3.23 -5.74 -19.21
CA LEU A 284 -4.51 -5.17 -19.61
C LEU A 284 -5.57 -5.56 -18.60
N ASN A 285 -6.27 -4.54 -18.12
CA ASN A 285 -7.44 -4.68 -17.28
C ASN A 285 -8.63 -4.03 -17.97
N LYS A 286 -9.84 -4.22 -17.41
CA LYS A 286 -11.07 -3.65 -17.97
C LYS A 286 -10.98 -2.14 -18.25
N GLN A 287 -10.34 -1.37 -17.37
CA GLN A 287 -10.21 0.08 -17.54
C GLN A 287 -9.31 0.43 -18.72
N TYR A 288 -8.14 -0.20 -18.84
CA TYR A 288 -7.26 0.01 -19.98
C TYR A 288 -7.90 -0.40 -21.31
N ILE A 289 -8.64 -1.51 -21.33
CA ILE A 289 -9.36 -1.95 -22.54
C ILE A 289 -10.42 -0.92 -22.94
N MET A 290 -11.27 -0.49 -22.00
CA MET A 290 -12.28 0.55 -22.28
C MET A 290 -11.65 1.85 -22.78
N LEU A 291 -10.51 2.25 -22.19
CA LEU A 291 -9.81 3.47 -22.54
C LEU A 291 -9.21 3.40 -23.96
N LEU A 292 -8.51 2.31 -24.26
CA LEU A 292 -7.90 2.10 -25.58
C LEU A 292 -8.95 1.92 -26.68
N SER A 293 -10.07 1.25 -26.38
CA SER A 293 -11.23 1.15 -27.29
C SER A 293 -11.83 2.53 -27.57
N ALA A 294 -12.03 3.36 -26.54
CA ALA A 294 -12.50 4.75 -26.70
C ALA A 294 -11.53 5.64 -27.50
N LEU A 295 -10.23 5.32 -27.50
CA LEU A 295 -9.20 5.97 -28.32
C LEU A 295 -9.12 5.42 -29.76
N GLY A 296 -10.02 4.50 -30.15
CA GLY A 296 -10.14 3.99 -31.51
C GLY A 296 -9.37 2.69 -31.79
N ILE A 297 -8.82 2.02 -30.78
CA ILE A 297 -8.27 0.67 -30.97
C ILE A 297 -9.44 -0.30 -31.15
N SER A 298 -9.46 -1.02 -32.29
CA SER A 298 -10.50 -2.00 -32.60
C SER A 298 -10.63 -3.07 -31.51
N ASP A 299 -11.87 -3.40 -31.15
CA ASP A 299 -12.16 -4.42 -30.15
C ASP A 299 -11.60 -5.81 -30.51
N GLU A 300 -11.46 -6.08 -31.81
CA GLU A 300 -10.83 -7.28 -32.36
C GLU A 300 -9.39 -7.48 -31.84
N VAL A 301 -8.64 -6.40 -31.63
CA VAL A 301 -7.28 -6.47 -31.07
C VAL A 301 -7.30 -7.03 -29.64
N PHE A 302 -8.29 -6.65 -28.83
CA PHE A 302 -8.42 -7.16 -27.47
C PHE A 302 -8.90 -8.61 -27.44
N LEU A 303 -9.80 -8.99 -28.35
CA LEU A 303 -10.27 -10.37 -28.50
C LEU A 303 -9.10 -11.30 -28.90
N GLN A 304 -8.28 -10.89 -29.86
CA GLN A 304 -7.07 -11.64 -30.24
C GLN A 304 -6.07 -11.76 -29.07
N LYS A 305 -5.88 -10.69 -28.28
CA LYS A 305 -5.02 -10.75 -27.08
C LYS A 305 -5.58 -11.69 -26.01
N GLN A 306 -6.90 -11.75 -25.87
CA GLN A 306 -7.56 -12.68 -24.96
C GLN A 306 -7.42 -14.13 -25.44
N GLU A 307 -7.62 -14.39 -26.74
CA GLU A 307 -7.44 -15.71 -27.33
C GLU A 307 -6.00 -16.21 -27.17
N GLN A 308 -5.02 -15.37 -27.51
CA GLN A 308 -3.59 -15.68 -27.30
C GLN A 308 -3.30 -16.03 -25.83
N PHE A 309 -3.86 -15.28 -24.89
CA PHE A 309 -3.71 -15.54 -23.47
C PHE A 309 -4.30 -16.91 -23.06
N PHE A 310 -5.42 -17.32 -23.64
CA PHE A 310 -5.99 -18.65 -23.38
C PHE A 310 -5.18 -19.78 -23.99
N MET A 311 -4.59 -19.59 -25.17
CA MET A 311 -3.67 -20.55 -25.77
C MET A 311 -2.43 -20.74 -24.88
N GLU A 312 -1.80 -19.65 -24.43
CA GLU A 312 -0.68 -19.72 -23.49
C GLU A 312 -1.06 -20.42 -22.17
N LEU A 313 -2.27 -20.19 -21.65
CA LEU A 313 -2.74 -20.89 -20.45
C LEU A 313 -2.83 -22.41 -20.61
N GLN A 314 -3.03 -22.91 -21.82
CA GLN A 314 -2.99 -24.36 -22.09
C GLN A 314 -1.57 -24.91 -22.02
N GLU A 315 -0.59 -24.10 -22.44
CA GLU A 315 0.83 -24.46 -22.50
C GLU A 315 1.63 -24.15 -21.22
N ILE A 316 0.99 -23.55 -20.21
CA ILE A 316 1.66 -23.05 -19.00
C ILE A 316 2.50 -24.11 -18.25
N THR A 317 2.22 -25.40 -18.42
CA THR A 317 2.96 -26.52 -17.81
C THR A 317 3.86 -27.30 -18.77
N THR A 318 3.89 -26.91 -20.05
CA THR A 318 4.66 -27.58 -21.12
C THR A 318 5.70 -26.66 -21.74
N SER A 319 5.37 -25.38 -21.93
CA SER A 319 6.26 -24.36 -22.48
C SER A 319 7.01 -23.62 -21.36
N HIS A 320 8.35 -23.66 -21.42
CA HIS A 320 9.22 -22.97 -20.47
C HIS A 320 9.05 -21.45 -20.54
N GLU A 321 8.97 -20.89 -21.74
CA GLU A 321 8.80 -19.44 -21.94
C GLU A 321 7.47 -18.94 -21.36
N VAL A 322 6.39 -19.68 -21.62
CA VAL A 322 5.06 -19.35 -21.08
C VAL A 322 5.06 -19.46 -19.54
N ALA A 323 5.63 -20.53 -19.00
CA ALA A 323 5.73 -20.70 -17.55
C ALA A 323 6.47 -19.53 -16.88
N VAL A 324 7.64 -19.13 -17.42
CA VAL A 324 8.41 -17.98 -16.92
C VAL A 324 7.58 -16.69 -16.98
N LYS A 325 6.90 -16.42 -18.10
CA LYS A 325 6.02 -15.25 -18.28
C LYS A 325 4.95 -15.19 -17.18
N PHE A 326 4.28 -16.30 -16.91
CA PHE A 326 3.21 -16.36 -15.90
C PHE A 326 3.73 -16.26 -14.46
N LEU A 327 4.89 -16.84 -14.15
CA LEU A 327 5.51 -16.70 -12.83
C LEU A 327 5.89 -15.24 -12.57
N CYS A 328 6.56 -14.58 -13.52
CA CYS A 328 6.87 -13.15 -13.43
C CYS A 328 5.62 -12.27 -13.31
N ALA A 329 4.58 -12.52 -14.10
CA ALA A 329 3.33 -11.76 -14.04
C ALA A 329 2.56 -11.91 -12.70
N ASN A 330 2.85 -12.97 -11.94
CA ASN A 330 2.32 -13.22 -10.60
C ASN A 330 3.29 -12.83 -9.47
N GLY A 331 4.47 -12.30 -9.81
CA GLY A 331 5.50 -11.90 -8.85
C GLY A 331 6.26 -13.07 -8.21
N GLU A 332 6.24 -14.24 -8.85
CA GLU A 332 6.95 -15.45 -8.43
C GLU A 332 8.33 -15.53 -9.08
N PHE A 333 9.12 -14.48 -8.90
CA PHE A 333 10.39 -14.27 -9.61
C PHE A 333 11.43 -15.36 -9.29
N GLU A 334 11.53 -15.81 -8.04
CA GLU A 334 12.45 -16.89 -7.65
C GLU A 334 12.16 -18.20 -8.41
N LEU A 335 10.88 -18.53 -8.61
CA LEU A 335 10.49 -19.70 -9.38
C LEU A 335 10.76 -19.49 -10.87
N ALA A 336 10.54 -18.28 -11.38
CA ALA A 336 10.84 -17.93 -12.77
C ALA A 336 12.34 -18.04 -13.07
N GLU A 337 13.18 -17.52 -12.17
CA GLU A 337 14.63 -17.56 -12.27
C GLU A 337 15.16 -18.99 -12.16
N LYS A 338 14.66 -19.77 -11.18
CA LYS A 338 14.97 -21.19 -11.07
C LYS A 338 14.66 -21.91 -12.39
N LEU A 339 13.49 -21.67 -12.96
CA LEU A 339 13.08 -22.27 -14.23
C LEU A 339 13.98 -21.85 -15.40
N LEU A 340 14.42 -20.59 -15.45
CA LEU A 340 15.38 -20.10 -16.45
C LEU A 340 16.76 -20.75 -16.30
N LYS A 341 17.22 -20.97 -15.06
CA LYS A 341 18.54 -21.56 -14.76
C LYS A 341 18.57 -23.08 -14.98
N THR A 342 17.55 -23.81 -14.53
CA THR A 342 17.53 -25.28 -14.61
C THR A 342 16.94 -25.79 -15.90
N GLY A 343 16.06 -25.03 -16.56
CA GLY A 343 15.27 -25.52 -17.69
C GLY A 343 14.35 -26.68 -17.31
N GLU A 344 14.04 -26.85 -16.04
CA GLU A 344 13.24 -27.98 -15.53
C GLU A 344 11.94 -27.51 -14.88
N LEU A 345 10.82 -27.98 -15.42
CA LEU A 345 9.50 -27.86 -14.80
C LEU A 345 9.29 -28.96 -13.76
N ASP A 346 9.86 -28.75 -12.57
CA ASP A 346 9.70 -29.67 -11.43
C ASP A 346 8.22 -29.79 -10.98
N ARG A 347 7.92 -30.83 -10.19
CA ARG A 347 6.56 -31.12 -9.72
C ARG A 347 5.93 -29.95 -8.95
N LYS A 348 6.73 -29.18 -8.20
CA LYS A 348 6.26 -28.05 -7.37
C LYS A 348 5.88 -26.86 -8.25
N THR A 349 6.72 -26.54 -9.23
CA THR A 349 6.54 -25.48 -10.21
C THR A 349 5.33 -25.80 -11.10
N LYS A 350 5.21 -27.04 -11.59
CA LYS A 350 4.02 -27.50 -12.33
C LYS A 350 2.74 -27.34 -11.50
N ALA A 351 2.70 -27.86 -10.29
CA ALA A 351 1.53 -27.72 -9.41
C ALA A 351 1.17 -26.25 -9.16
N ARG A 352 2.18 -25.37 -9.04
CA ARG A 352 1.96 -23.93 -8.88
C ARG A 352 1.38 -23.28 -10.14
N LEU A 353 1.92 -23.60 -11.30
CA LEU A 353 1.43 -23.13 -12.60
C LEU A 353 -0.01 -23.62 -12.87
N GLU A 354 -0.33 -24.85 -12.50
CA GLU A 354 -1.70 -25.37 -12.55
C GLU A 354 -2.65 -24.58 -11.64
N GLN A 355 -2.23 -24.21 -10.43
CA GLN A 355 -3.02 -23.33 -9.57
C GLN A 355 -3.25 -21.95 -10.22
N LEU A 356 -2.24 -21.40 -10.88
CA LEU A 356 -2.38 -20.12 -11.61
C LEU A 356 -3.38 -20.25 -12.76
N ARG A 357 -3.30 -21.34 -13.54
CA ARG A 357 -4.27 -21.65 -14.60
C ARG A 357 -5.69 -21.79 -14.07
N ASN A 358 -5.86 -22.57 -13.01
CA ASN A 358 -7.17 -22.86 -12.43
C ASN A 358 -7.80 -21.62 -11.79
N ARG A 359 -7.01 -20.67 -11.27
CA ARG A 359 -7.52 -19.36 -10.81
C ARG A 359 -8.15 -18.52 -11.91
N VAL A 360 -7.70 -18.68 -13.15
CA VAL A 360 -8.29 -18.00 -14.31
C VAL A 360 -9.59 -18.70 -14.76
N ARG A 361 -9.60 -20.04 -14.75
CA ARG A 361 -10.75 -20.84 -15.19
C ARG A 361 -11.89 -20.87 -14.18
N GLU A 362 -11.56 -20.96 -12.89
CA GLU A 362 -12.51 -21.11 -11.80
C GLU A 362 -12.30 -19.97 -10.79
N PRO A 363 -13.26 -19.04 -10.65
CA PRO A 363 -13.18 -18.02 -9.62
C PRO A 363 -13.11 -18.71 -8.26
N GLN A 364 -11.98 -18.59 -7.57
CA GLN A 364 -11.82 -19.11 -6.22
C GLN A 364 -12.98 -18.61 -5.35
N GLN A 365 -13.80 -19.54 -4.83
CA GLN A 365 -14.74 -19.22 -3.77
C GLN A 365 -13.93 -18.75 -2.57
N SER A 366 -13.81 -17.44 -2.38
CA SER A 366 -13.20 -16.90 -1.17
C SER A 366 -14.02 -17.43 0.00
N LYS A 367 -13.39 -18.21 0.91
CA LYS A 367 -14.03 -18.57 2.19
C LYS A 367 -14.64 -17.31 2.77
N PRO A 368 -15.95 -17.28 3.05
CA PRO A 368 -16.59 -16.16 3.71
C PRO A 368 -15.83 -15.79 4.97
N ASN A 369 -15.13 -14.66 5.00
CA ASN A 369 -14.89 -14.04 6.28
C ASN A 369 -16.21 -13.31 6.62
N PRO A 370 -16.93 -13.67 7.70
CA PRO A 370 -18.26 -13.12 7.98
C PRO A 370 -18.32 -11.59 8.17
N LEU A 371 -17.18 -10.89 8.25
CA LEU A 371 -17.07 -9.43 8.20
C LEU A 371 -16.54 -8.88 6.87
N HIS A 372 -15.98 -9.73 6.00
CA HIS A 372 -15.62 -9.39 4.62
C HIS A 372 -16.49 -10.19 3.64
N LYS A 373 -17.75 -9.80 3.49
CA LYS A 373 -18.47 -10.00 2.23
C LYS A 373 -18.74 -8.60 1.67
N ALA A 374 -18.01 -8.08 0.69
CA ALA A 374 -17.46 -8.80 -0.43
C ALA A 374 -16.12 -8.22 -0.92
N LYS A 375 -15.08 -9.06 -1.02
CA LYS A 375 -14.27 -9.03 -2.24
C LYS A 375 -15.15 -9.51 -3.39
N LYS A 376 -16.20 -8.75 -3.75
CA LYS A 376 -17.06 -8.98 -4.93
C LYS A 376 -16.26 -8.78 -6.24
N SER A 377 -14.94 -8.62 -6.16
CA SER A 377 -14.02 -8.39 -7.27
C SER A 377 -12.75 -9.27 -7.19
N ALA A 378 -12.76 -10.37 -6.42
CA ALA A 378 -11.91 -11.51 -6.80
C ALA A 378 -12.57 -12.36 -7.90
N VAL A 379 -13.85 -12.09 -8.21
CA VAL A 379 -14.51 -12.46 -9.46
C VAL A 379 -13.74 -11.75 -10.57
N LEU A 380 -12.70 -12.44 -11.06
CA LEU A 380 -11.88 -12.14 -12.23
C LEU A 380 -11.73 -10.64 -12.52
N LYS A 381 -10.85 -9.97 -11.79
CA LYS A 381 -10.21 -8.78 -12.37
C LYS A 381 -9.50 -9.27 -13.63
N LEU A 382 -10.11 -9.06 -14.78
CA LEU A 382 -9.51 -9.32 -16.09
C LEU A 382 -8.09 -8.75 -16.04
N LYS A 383 -7.11 -9.65 -16.13
CA LYS A 383 -5.68 -9.33 -16.04
C LYS A 383 -4.97 -10.15 -17.11
N ILE A 384 -4.89 -9.59 -18.32
CA ILE A 384 -4.16 -10.20 -19.43
C ILE A 384 -2.73 -9.66 -19.39
N PRO A 385 -1.71 -10.47 -19.05
CA PRO A 385 -0.32 -10.03 -19.04
C PRO A 385 0.11 -9.57 -20.44
N VAL A 386 0.74 -8.40 -20.53
CA VAL A 386 1.29 -7.91 -21.79
C VAL A 386 2.80 -7.85 -21.66
N GLU A 387 3.49 -8.69 -22.44
CA GLU A 387 4.94 -8.84 -22.36
C GLU A 387 5.70 -7.54 -22.66
N LYS A 388 5.19 -6.71 -23.57
CA LYS A 388 5.74 -5.39 -23.92
C LYS A 388 5.28 -4.27 -22.98
N SER A 389 4.81 -4.60 -21.77
CA SER A 389 4.38 -3.64 -20.76
C SER A 389 5.06 -3.87 -19.43
N ARG A 390 5.23 -2.80 -18.65
CA ARG A 390 5.82 -2.84 -17.30
C ARG A 390 4.99 -1.99 -16.35
N ASN A 391 4.90 -2.39 -15.09
CA ASN A 391 4.51 -1.48 -14.02
C ASN A 391 5.77 -0.82 -13.48
N VAL A 392 5.79 0.50 -13.44
CA VAL A 392 7.00 1.28 -13.12
C VAL A 392 6.66 2.41 -12.18
N TYR A 393 7.68 2.88 -11.44
CA TYR A 393 7.59 4.13 -10.70
C TYR A 393 7.88 5.29 -11.66
N GLY A 394 6.99 6.28 -11.70
CA GLY A 394 7.29 7.56 -12.34
C GLY A 394 8.15 8.39 -11.40
N VAL A 395 9.30 8.84 -11.87
CA VAL A 395 10.24 9.71 -11.15
C VAL A 395 10.53 10.95 -11.98
N CYS A 396 10.94 12.04 -11.33
CA CYS A 396 11.41 13.22 -12.04
C CYS A 396 12.77 12.94 -12.70
N ASP A 397 13.08 13.69 -13.76
CA ASP A 397 14.39 13.65 -14.41
C ASP A 397 15.45 14.34 -13.53
N PRO A 398 16.44 13.60 -12.97
CA PRO A 398 17.53 14.21 -12.21
C PRO A 398 18.47 15.02 -13.10
N SER A 399 18.60 14.67 -14.38
CA SER A 399 19.58 15.27 -15.30
C SER A 399 19.12 16.62 -15.85
N GLY A 400 17.80 16.83 -15.92
CA GLY A 400 17.20 17.99 -16.58
C GLY A 400 17.35 17.99 -18.11
N GLN A 401 17.77 16.88 -18.71
CA GLN A 401 18.06 16.76 -20.13
C GLN A 401 16.85 16.33 -20.96
N LEU A 402 15.82 15.75 -20.32
CA LEU A 402 14.63 15.29 -21.03
C LEU A 402 13.79 16.46 -21.55
N LYS A 403 13.50 16.42 -22.85
CA LYS A 403 12.60 17.38 -23.51
C LYS A 403 11.14 17.06 -23.20
N PRO A 404 10.21 18.02 -23.36
CA PRO A 404 8.78 17.73 -23.24
C PRO A 404 8.35 16.54 -24.10
N GLN A 405 7.44 15.72 -23.58
CA GLN A 405 6.92 14.50 -24.22
C GLN A 405 7.97 13.39 -24.48
N THR A 406 9.10 13.45 -23.77
CA THR A 406 10.11 12.38 -23.80
C THR A 406 10.29 11.74 -22.43
N VAL A 407 10.73 10.49 -22.42
CA VAL A 407 11.06 9.73 -21.21
C VAL A 407 12.36 8.97 -21.41
N PHE A 408 13.08 8.73 -20.33
CA PHE A 408 14.09 7.68 -20.26
C PHE A 408 13.44 6.40 -19.73
N PHE A 409 13.69 5.25 -20.39
CA PHE A 409 13.14 3.99 -19.93
C PHE A 409 14.08 2.81 -20.21
N GLN A 410 14.53 2.17 -19.13
CA GLN A 410 15.44 1.03 -19.16
C GLN A 410 14.84 -0.17 -18.39
N PRO A 411 13.89 -0.92 -18.97
CA PRO A 411 13.37 -2.11 -18.34
C PRO A 411 14.38 -3.26 -18.34
N THR A 412 14.24 -4.17 -17.37
CA THR A 412 14.84 -5.49 -17.48
C THR A 412 14.02 -6.34 -18.46
N ILE A 413 14.71 -6.89 -19.46
CA ILE A 413 14.17 -7.83 -20.44
C ILE A 413 15.02 -9.10 -20.35
N ARG A 414 14.40 -10.21 -19.92
CA ARG A 414 15.08 -11.52 -19.78
C ARG A 414 16.37 -11.40 -18.95
N GLY A 415 16.31 -10.68 -17.83
CA GLY A 415 17.45 -10.47 -16.93
C GLY A 415 18.42 -9.36 -17.35
N VAL A 416 18.28 -8.78 -18.55
CA VAL A 416 19.19 -7.75 -19.05
C VAL A 416 18.53 -6.36 -19.01
N PRO A 417 19.10 -5.37 -18.30
CA PRO A 417 18.71 -3.98 -18.44
C PRO A 417 18.88 -3.53 -19.89
N THR A 418 17.79 -3.14 -20.54
CA THR A 418 17.78 -2.77 -21.96
C THR A 418 17.26 -1.36 -22.10
N ILE A 419 18.09 -0.45 -22.62
CA ILE A 419 17.64 0.90 -22.95
C ILE A 419 16.78 0.80 -24.22
N LEU A 420 15.55 1.32 -24.16
CA LEU A 420 14.71 1.40 -25.34
C LEU A 420 14.99 2.72 -26.05
N ASN A 421 15.34 2.67 -27.33
CA ASN A 421 15.58 3.87 -28.14
C ASN A 421 14.51 4.00 -29.22
N ASP A 422 14.20 5.24 -29.61
CA ASP A 422 13.29 5.59 -30.71
C ASP A 422 11.95 4.83 -30.67
N THR A 423 11.50 4.51 -29.46
CA THR A 423 10.30 3.72 -29.22
C THR A 423 9.19 4.63 -28.70
N ARG A 424 8.02 4.53 -29.31
CA ARG A 424 6.81 5.15 -28.75
C ARG A 424 6.25 4.27 -27.65
N VAL A 425 6.09 4.85 -26.46
CA VAL A 425 5.50 4.18 -25.30
C VAL A 425 4.20 4.85 -24.92
N VAL A 426 3.32 4.05 -24.33
CA VAL A 426 2.06 4.52 -23.75
C VAL A 426 2.18 4.46 -22.23
N VAL A 427 1.98 5.60 -21.58
CA VAL A 427 2.02 5.71 -20.11
C VAL A 427 0.63 6.02 -19.60
N ALA A 428 0.19 5.27 -18.60
CA ALA A 428 -1.07 5.49 -17.91
C ALA A 428 -0.95 5.11 -16.43
N LYS A 429 -1.63 5.87 -15.55
CA LYS A 429 -1.79 5.51 -14.14
C LYS A 429 -2.99 4.58 -13.96
N ASN A 430 -2.96 3.70 -12.96
CA ASN A 430 -4.09 2.86 -12.62
C ASN A 430 -4.70 3.31 -11.28
N PRO A 431 -5.99 3.70 -11.22
CA PRO A 431 -6.96 3.74 -12.32
C PRO A 431 -6.77 4.95 -13.27
N CYS A 432 -7.13 4.79 -14.55
CA CYS A 432 -7.20 5.86 -15.54
C CYS A 432 -8.65 5.97 -16.04
N TYR A 433 -9.23 7.16 -15.94
CA TYR A 433 -10.62 7.42 -16.34
C TYR A 433 -10.76 8.39 -17.49
N HIS A 434 -9.66 9.02 -17.94
CA HIS A 434 -9.71 10.05 -18.97
C HIS A 434 -8.87 9.63 -20.20
N PRO A 435 -9.45 9.60 -21.42
CA PRO A 435 -8.74 9.24 -22.66
C PRO A 435 -7.62 10.23 -23.03
N GLY A 436 -7.67 11.44 -22.46
CA GLY A 436 -6.61 12.44 -22.53
C GLY A 436 -6.95 13.64 -23.43
N THR A 437 -6.76 14.82 -22.87
CA THR A 437 -6.35 16.04 -23.57
C THR A 437 -4.99 16.42 -22.97
N SER A 438 -4.10 16.97 -23.79
CA SER A 438 -2.71 17.31 -23.45
C SER A 438 -2.57 17.96 -22.07
N GLY A 439 -1.86 17.31 -21.15
CA GLY A 439 -1.36 17.94 -19.92
C GLY A 439 -1.87 17.40 -18.57
N PHE A 440 -2.74 16.39 -18.53
CA PHE A 440 -3.17 15.80 -17.25
C PHE A 440 -2.46 14.47 -16.94
N CYS A 441 -1.86 14.38 -15.75
CA CYS A 441 -1.16 13.19 -15.25
C CYS A 441 -2.05 11.97 -14.99
N ASP A 442 -3.38 12.10 -15.14
CA ASP A 442 -4.38 11.04 -14.96
C ASP A 442 -4.96 10.56 -16.31
N ALA A 443 -4.28 10.88 -17.41
CA ALA A 443 -4.62 10.48 -18.77
C ALA A 443 -3.61 9.48 -19.35
N LEU A 444 -4.07 8.72 -20.35
CA LEU A 444 -3.18 7.93 -21.20
C LEU A 444 -2.39 8.87 -22.12
N THR A 445 -1.07 8.78 -22.05
CA THR A 445 -0.15 9.69 -22.74
C THR A 445 0.81 8.90 -23.61
N PHE A 446 1.00 9.35 -24.85
CA PHE A 446 2.01 8.83 -25.76
C PHE A 446 3.32 9.62 -25.57
N LEU A 447 4.42 8.92 -25.32
CA LEU A 447 5.74 9.52 -25.08
C LEU A 447 6.79 8.84 -25.96
N ASN A 448 7.81 9.59 -26.33
CA ASN A 448 8.97 9.07 -27.05
C ASN A 448 10.07 8.70 -26.05
N VAL A 449 10.64 7.50 -26.18
CA VAL A 449 11.82 7.14 -25.38
C VAL A 449 13.08 7.69 -26.04
N VAL A 450 13.90 8.39 -25.27
CA VAL A 450 15.17 9.00 -25.72
C VAL A 450 16.34 8.50 -24.87
N ILE A 451 17.54 8.56 -25.43
CA ILE A 451 18.78 8.34 -24.69
C ILE A 451 19.01 9.57 -23.80
N SER A 452 19.26 9.31 -22.51
CA SER A 452 19.68 10.31 -21.52
C SER A 452 21.00 9.92 -20.93
#